data_AF-A0A199V0Y5-F1
#
_entry.id   AF-A0A199V0Y5-F1
#
_cell.length_a   1.000
_cell.length_b   1.000
_cell.length_c   1.000
_cell.angle_alpha   90.00
_cell.angle_beta   90.00
_cell.angle_gamma   90.00
#
_symmetry.space_group_name_H-M   'P 1'
#
loop_
_entity.id
_entity.type
_entity.pdbx_description
1 polymer ?
#
loop_
_entity_poly.entity_id
_entity_poly.type
_entity_poly.pdbx_seq_one_letter_code
_entity_poly.pdbx_strand_id
1 'polypeptide(L)'
;MGQGRGSVTQTWSLGFGLMLCICLLNHINVVESTSYNVGDGGGWTFGVSNWPNGLHNVVVVDANGYKSCKAPSGSKVYDSGDDQITLNQGDSYFICSIPGHCDGGMKIAVHAA
;
A
#
# COMPACT_ATOMS: atom_id res chain seq x y z
N MET A 1 65.42 15.59 -33.72
CA MET A 1 64.52 14.91 -32.76
C MET A 1 63.90 15.95 -31.85
N GLY A 2 62.59 15.87 -31.56
CA GLY A 2 61.92 16.75 -30.59
C GLY A 2 60.39 16.65 -30.69
N GLN A 3 59.82 15.58 -30.15
CA GLN A 3 58.36 15.42 -30.02
C GLN A 3 57.86 16.16 -28.76
N GLY A 4 56.94 17.10 -28.94
CA GLY A 4 56.25 17.81 -27.85
C GLY A 4 55.11 16.97 -27.27
N ARG A 5 55.12 16.78 -25.95
CA ARG A 5 54.12 16.02 -25.19
C ARG A 5 52.90 16.91 -24.91
N GLY A 6 51.74 16.56 -25.49
CA GLY A 6 50.46 17.17 -25.15
C GLY A 6 49.99 16.72 -23.77
N SER A 7 49.59 17.68 -22.94
CA SER A 7 48.96 17.45 -21.63
C SER A 7 47.50 17.05 -21.82
N VAL A 8 47.17 15.80 -21.50
CA VAL A 8 45.78 15.30 -21.47
C VAL A 8 45.17 15.70 -20.13
N THR A 9 44.28 16.70 -20.13
CA THR A 9 43.47 17.06 -18.96
C THR A 9 42.48 15.93 -18.66
N GLN A 10 42.61 15.30 -17.49
CA GLN A 10 41.67 14.32 -16.93
C GLN A 10 40.30 14.96 -16.67
N THR A 11 39.42 14.99 -17.68
CA THR A 11 38.02 15.42 -17.54
C THR A 11 37.04 14.26 -17.28
N TRP A 12 37.53 13.02 -17.25
CA TRP A 12 36.71 11.81 -17.17
C TRP A 12 36.31 11.40 -15.74
N SER A 13 36.93 11.99 -14.71
CA SER A 13 36.72 11.60 -13.31
C SER A 13 35.36 12.04 -12.75
N LEU A 14 34.80 13.16 -13.22
CA LEU A 14 33.50 13.67 -12.79
C LEU A 14 32.33 12.89 -13.43
N GLY A 15 32.50 12.44 -14.68
CA GLY A 15 31.49 11.66 -15.39
C GLY A 15 31.30 10.26 -14.82
N PHE A 16 32.39 9.57 -14.46
CA PHE A 16 32.32 8.25 -13.83
C PHE A 16 31.73 8.31 -12.42
N GLY A 17 32.12 9.32 -11.62
CA GLY A 17 31.57 9.51 -10.28
C GLY A 17 30.07 9.80 -10.30
N LEU A 18 29.61 10.67 -11.22
CA LEU A 18 28.20 10.98 -11.39
C LEU A 18 27.39 9.78 -11.90
N MET A 19 27.93 9.02 -12.87
CA MET A 19 27.27 7.81 -13.38
C MET A 19 27.15 6.73 -12.30
N LEU A 20 28.19 6.50 -11.49
CA LEU A 20 28.14 5.58 -10.36
C LEU A 20 27.14 6.04 -9.29
N CYS A 21 27.08 7.35 -9.01
CA CYS A 21 26.13 7.94 -8.08
C CYS A 21 24.69 7.84 -8.58
N ILE A 22 24.45 8.05 -9.87
CA ILE A 22 23.14 7.82 -10.52
C ILE A 22 22.77 6.34 -10.46
N CYS A 23 23.70 5.41 -10.74
CA CYS A 23 23.45 3.97 -10.59
C CYS A 23 23.07 3.59 -9.14
N LEU A 24 23.70 4.21 -8.14
CA LEU A 24 23.38 4.00 -6.72
C LEU A 24 22.01 4.58 -6.32
N LEU A 25 21.58 5.69 -6.93
CA LEU A 25 20.26 6.30 -6.70
C LEU A 25 19.11 5.51 -7.36
N ASN A 26 19.38 4.70 -8.39
CA ASN A 26 18.39 3.81 -9.02
C ASN A 26 18.00 2.59 -8.17
N HIS A 27 18.67 2.34 -7.04
CA HIS A 27 18.31 1.25 -6.11
C HIS A 27 17.29 1.66 -5.05
N ILE A 28 16.78 2.90 -5.08
CA ILE A 28 15.67 3.32 -4.24
C ILE A 28 14.38 2.85 -4.92
N ASN A 29 13.95 1.63 -4.62
CA ASN A 29 12.60 1.19 -4.97
C ASN A 29 11.63 2.03 -4.14
N VAL A 30 10.91 2.94 -4.80
CA VAL A 30 9.73 3.56 -4.20
C VAL A 30 8.68 2.44 -4.14
N VAL A 31 8.43 1.90 -2.94
CA VAL A 31 7.25 1.07 -2.70
C VAL A 31 6.05 2.00 -2.89
N GLU A 32 5.37 1.86 -4.02
CA GLU A 32 4.13 2.56 -4.28
C GLU A 32 3.06 2.00 -3.34
N SER A 33 2.45 2.90 -2.58
CA SER A 33 1.45 2.55 -1.58
C SER A 33 0.11 3.08 -2.07
N THR A 34 -0.75 2.20 -2.57
CA THR A 34 -2.07 2.59 -3.05
C THR A 34 -3.02 2.75 -1.86
N SER A 35 -3.61 3.93 -1.73
CA SER A 35 -4.67 4.18 -0.74
C SER A 35 -6.01 3.81 -1.38
N TYR A 36 -6.74 2.90 -0.74
CA TYR A 36 -8.05 2.47 -1.22
C TYR A 36 -9.11 3.04 -0.29
N ASN A 37 -10.14 3.64 -0.88
CA ASN A 37 -11.32 4.05 -0.13
C ASN A 37 -12.17 2.80 0.09
N VAL A 38 -12.37 2.42 1.35
CA VAL A 38 -13.26 1.31 1.64
C VAL A 38 -14.69 1.76 1.31
N GLY A 39 -15.30 1.16 0.28
CA GLY A 39 -16.59 1.62 -0.24
C GLY A 39 -16.55 2.30 -1.61
N ASP A 40 -15.43 2.26 -2.33
CA ASP A 40 -15.38 2.68 -3.73
C ASP A 40 -16.21 1.77 -4.66
N GLY A 41 -16.32 2.18 -5.93
CA GLY A 41 -17.11 1.47 -6.95
C GLY A 41 -16.64 0.04 -7.27
N GLY A 42 -15.48 -0.40 -6.74
CA GLY A 42 -14.98 -1.77 -6.86
C GLY A 42 -15.48 -2.73 -5.77
N GLY A 43 -16.11 -2.20 -4.72
CA GLY A 43 -16.73 -2.96 -3.63
C GLY A 43 -16.34 -2.43 -2.26
N TRP A 44 -17.16 -1.58 -1.66
CA TRP A 44 -18.31 -2.00 -0.86
C TRP A 44 -19.45 -1.08 -1.31
N THR A 45 -20.60 -1.66 -1.66
CA THR A 45 -21.95 -1.04 -1.77
C THR A 45 -22.46 -0.65 -3.16
N PHE A 46 -23.71 -1.03 -3.43
CA PHE A 46 -24.55 -0.28 -4.36
C PHE A 46 -25.09 0.95 -3.61
N GLY A 47 -24.43 2.09 -3.77
CA GLY A 47 -25.07 3.40 -3.71
C GLY A 47 -25.39 4.02 -2.35
N VAL A 48 -24.46 4.02 -1.39
CA VAL A 48 -24.63 4.83 -0.16
C VAL A 48 -23.43 5.73 0.04
N SER A 49 -23.66 7.04 -0.10
CA SER A 49 -22.60 8.05 -0.02
C SER A 49 -22.11 8.32 1.40
N ASN A 50 -22.75 7.72 2.42
CA ASN A 50 -22.40 7.69 3.84
C ASN A 50 -23.17 6.51 4.46
N TRP A 51 -22.53 5.61 5.20
CA TRP A 51 -23.24 4.57 5.97
C TRP A 51 -23.57 5.11 7.37
N PRO A 52 -24.71 4.72 8.00
CA PRO A 52 -25.00 5.17 9.35
C PRO A 52 -23.90 4.69 10.31
N ASN A 53 -23.19 5.64 10.92
CA ASN A 53 -22.13 5.37 11.88
C ASN A 53 -22.60 4.36 12.93
N GLY A 54 -21.79 3.33 13.16
CA GLY A 54 -22.07 2.28 14.14
C GLY A 54 -22.91 1.09 13.67
N LEU A 55 -23.43 1.07 12.43
CA LEU A 55 -24.09 -0.14 11.88
C LEU A 55 -23.11 -1.13 11.26
N HIS A 56 -21.98 -0.66 10.78
CA HIS A 56 -20.91 -1.47 10.20
C HIS A 56 -19.57 -0.88 10.61
N ASN A 57 -18.54 -1.71 10.59
CA ASN A 57 -17.17 -1.27 10.79
C ASN A 57 -16.25 -2.04 9.85
N VAL A 58 -15.00 -1.62 9.81
CA VAL A 58 -13.93 -2.26 9.07
C VAL A 58 -12.83 -2.59 10.05
N VAL A 59 -12.40 -3.85 10.03
CA VAL A 59 -11.26 -4.33 10.81
C VAL A 59 -10.30 -5.05 9.88
N VAL A 60 -9.03 -4.64 9.91
CA VAL A 60 -7.96 -5.32 9.18
C VAL A 60 -7.60 -6.59 9.92
N VAL A 61 -7.57 -7.71 9.18
CA VAL A 61 -7.27 -9.04 9.72
C VAL A 61 -6.27 -9.77 8.83
N ASP A 62 -5.73 -10.88 9.33
CA ASP A 62 -4.97 -11.82 8.51
C ASP A 62 -5.91 -12.79 7.75
N ALA A 63 -5.33 -13.65 6.92
CA ALA A 63 -6.09 -14.64 6.16
C ALA A 63 -6.91 -15.60 7.04
N ASN A 64 -6.48 -15.87 8.28
CA ASN A 64 -7.20 -16.75 9.20
C ASN A 64 -8.38 -16.01 9.83
N GLY A 65 -8.20 -14.76 10.24
CA GLY A 65 -9.28 -13.88 10.72
C GLY A 65 -10.35 -13.65 9.66
N TYR A 66 -9.95 -13.53 8.39
CA TYR A 66 -10.87 -13.43 7.25
C TYR A 66 -11.71 -14.69 7.02
N LYS A 67 -11.08 -15.86 7.10
CA LYS A 67 -11.76 -17.16 6.93
C LYS A 67 -12.68 -17.46 8.11
N SER A 68 -12.23 -17.16 9.32
CA SER A 68 -12.93 -17.49 10.56
C SER A 68 -13.87 -16.39 11.06
N CYS A 69 -13.90 -15.23 10.41
CA CYS A 69 -14.65 -14.05 10.83
C CYS A 69 -14.29 -13.59 12.26
N LYS A 70 -13.00 -13.62 12.59
CA LYS A 70 -12.50 -13.23 13.92
C LYS A 70 -11.47 -12.11 13.80
N ALA A 71 -11.81 -10.97 14.39
CA ALA A 71 -10.86 -9.91 14.65
C ALA A 71 -10.08 -10.21 15.94
N PRO A 72 -8.74 -10.11 15.94
CA PRO A 72 -7.94 -10.14 17.16
C PRO A 72 -8.39 -9.08 18.17
N SER A 73 -8.25 -9.37 19.46
CA SER A 73 -8.50 -8.41 20.53
C SER A 73 -7.53 -7.23 20.42
N GLY A 74 -8.04 -6.00 20.46
CA GLY A 74 -7.24 -4.78 20.32
C GLY A 74 -6.96 -4.38 18.86
N SER A 75 -7.55 -5.07 17.89
CA SER A 75 -7.52 -4.60 16.50
C SER A 75 -8.07 -3.19 16.37
N LYS A 76 -7.45 -2.39 15.51
CA LYS A 76 -7.98 -1.08 15.13
C LYS A 76 -9.30 -1.26 14.40
N VAL A 77 -10.32 -0.54 14.86
CA VAL A 77 -11.65 -0.51 14.27
C VAL A 77 -11.82 0.83 13.56
N TYR A 78 -12.33 0.75 12.34
CA TYR A 78 -12.67 1.90 11.50
C TYR A 78 -14.20 1.91 11.34
N ASP A 79 -14.85 3.00 11.73
CA ASP A 79 -16.31 3.08 11.83
C ASP A 79 -16.86 4.48 11.51
N SER A 80 -16.06 5.32 10.85
CA SER A 80 -16.43 6.70 10.50
C SER A 80 -17.36 6.78 9.29
N GLY A 81 -17.40 5.72 8.48
CA GLY A 81 -18.20 5.65 7.25
C GLY A 81 -17.52 6.23 6.01
N ASP A 82 -16.34 6.83 6.16
CA ASP A 82 -15.47 7.34 5.09
C ASP A 82 -13.99 7.02 5.41
N ASP A 83 -13.75 5.80 5.90
CA ASP A 83 -12.43 5.37 6.36
C ASP A 83 -11.49 5.11 5.18
N GLN A 84 -10.39 5.86 5.12
CA GLN A 84 -9.31 5.63 4.16
C GLN A 84 -8.22 4.75 4.79
N ILE A 85 -7.91 3.63 4.13
CA ILE A 85 -6.89 2.69 4.59
C ILE A 85 -5.82 2.55 3.52
N THR A 86 -4.60 2.93 3.88
CA THR A 86 -3.41 2.77 3.05
C THR A 86 -2.92 1.33 3.11
N LEU A 87 -2.74 0.69 1.95
CA LEU A 87 -2.34 -0.72 1.86
C LEU A 87 -0.85 -0.86 1.55
N ASN A 88 -0.23 -1.84 2.21
CA ASN A 88 1.07 -2.33 1.79
C ASN A 88 0.89 -3.28 0.60
N GLN A 89 1.95 -3.45 -0.18
CA GLN A 89 1.99 -4.42 -1.28
C GLN A 89 1.65 -5.84 -0.79
N GLY A 90 0.87 -6.57 -1.57
CA GLY A 90 0.39 -7.91 -1.27
C GLY A 90 -1.08 -7.96 -0.84
N ASP A 91 -1.46 -9.06 -0.20
CA ASP A 91 -2.86 -9.32 0.20
C ASP A 91 -3.19 -8.62 1.52
N SER A 92 -4.31 -7.90 1.53
CA SER A 92 -4.93 -7.32 2.71
C SER A 92 -6.35 -7.83 2.88
N TYR A 93 -6.76 -8.13 4.11
CA TYR A 93 -8.07 -8.67 4.41
C TYR A 93 -8.83 -7.78 5.38
N PHE A 94 -10.12 -7.60 5.11
CA PHE A 94 -10.99 -6.73 5.87
C PHE A 94 -12.29 -7.44 6.17
N ILE A 95 -12.79 -7.26 7.38
CA ILE A 95 -14.08 -7.78 7.83
C ILE A 95 -14.87 -6.70 8.57
N CYS A 96 -16.19 -6.87 8.62
CA CYS A 96 -17.00 -6.23 9.65
C CYS A 96 -17.06 -7.15 10.87
N SER A 97 -16.64 -6.64 12.03
CA SER A 97 -16.56 -7.41 13.28
C SER A 97 -17.86 -7.41 14.09
N ILE A 98 -18.93 -6.80 13.57
CA ILE A 98 -20.25 -6.84 14.20
C ILE A 98 -20.83 -8.27 14.08
N PRO A 99 -21.38 -8.85 15.16
CA PRO A 99 -21.87 -10.22 15.15
C PRO A 99 -22.80 -10.53 13.96
N GLY A 100 -22.46 -11.58 13.21
CA GLY A 100 -23.23 -12.05 12.05
C GLY A 100 -22.93 -11.34 10.73
N HIS A 101 -22.27 -10.18 10.72
CA HIS A 101 -22.03 -9.43 9.49
C HIS A 101 -20.97 -10.12 8.60
N CYS A 102 -19.81 -10.45 9.15
CA CYS A 102 -18.77 -11.15 8.39
C CYS A 102 -19.23 -12.54 7.89
N ASP A 103 -19.94 -13.31 8.72
CA ASP A 103 -20.50 -14.61 8.34
C ASP A 103 -21.59 -14.46 7.27
N GLY A 104 -22.32 -13.35 7.29
CA GLY A 104 -23.27 -12.94 6.24
C GLY A 104 -22.60 -12.44 4.96
N GLY A 105 -21.27 -12.48 4.87
CA GLY A 105 -20.50 -12.10 3.68
C GLY A 105 -19.86 -10.72 3.76
N MET A 106 -19.95 -10.01 4.89
CA MET A 106 -19.36 -8.67 5.05
C MET A 106 -17.83 -8.69 5.25
N LYS A 107 -17.11 -9.08 4.20
CA LYS A 107 -15.65 -9.20 4.18
C LYS A 107 -15.06 -9.08 2.77
N ILE A 108 -13.90 -8.43 2.64
CA ILE A 108 -13.19 -8.27 1.37
C ILE A 108 -11.71 -8.63 1.49
N ALA A 109 -11.16 -9.21 0.43
CA ALA A 109 -9.73 -9.41 0.24
C ALA A 109 -9.29 -8.51 -0.92
N VAL A 110 -8.24 -7.72 -0.70
CA VAL A 110 -7.68 -6.79 -1.69
C VAL A 110 -6.23 -7.17 -1.92
N HIS A 111 -5.80 -7.20 -3.18
CA HIS A 111 -4.40 -7.39 -3.56
C HIS A 111 -3.85 -6.07 -4.10
N ALA A 112 -2.88 -5.48 -3.40
CA ALA A 112 -2.17 -4.29 -3.87
C ALA A 112 -0.87 -4.74 -4.58
N ALA A 113 -0.73 -4.42 -5.86
CA ALA A 113 0.42 -4.80 -6.68
C ALA A 113 1.51 -3.72 -6.68
#